data_AF-A0A4Y1VE11-F1
#
_entry.id   AF-A0A4Y1VE11-F1
#
_cell.length_a   1.000
_cell.length_b   1.000
_cell.length_c   1.000
_cell.angle_alpha   90.00
_cell.angle_beta   90.00
_cell.angle_gamma   90.00
#
_symmetry.space_group_name_H-M   'P 1'
#
loop_
_entity.id
_entity.type
_entity.pdbx_description
1 polymer ?
#
loop_
_entity_poly.entity_id
_entity_poly.type
_entity_poly.pdbx_seq_one_letter_code
_entity_poly.pdbx_strand_id
1 'polypeptide(L)'
;MNDMKKKLDFKVLAIMGVVVFSACGSDSDLFNPEKAAAKKEAQYASAFVQRYGEIAVDQDWGFGVTPTTRVANTNSNQWKDFTEVPGSVTATEKEVVTEWFKTYRNPQSIGGDWTDFFVQHVSGSHSNMDFLVAASDDHINNFNATEGAIMLMQNSGTSSFGYRASLDGKMHYNYTIQYIEGAYYVGFDFEATGQNPNQQVAADGYYSDWIVKISPAVYTNAYRIIAEDLGDSDDFDFNDVVFDVATNGGATIITL
;
A
#
# COMPACT_ATOMS: atom_id res chain seq x y z
N MET A 1 39.71 -39.59 -28.56
CA MET A 1 38.27 -39.82 -28.32
C MET A 1 38.02 -39.55 -26.84
N ASN A 2 37.44 -38.38 -26.55
CA ASN A 2 36.53 -38.00 -25.46
C ASN A 2 36.73 -38.63 -24.07
N ASP A 3 36.59 -37.95 -22.93
CA ASP A 3 36.14 -36.60 -22.58
C ASP A 3 36.33 -36.57 -21.04
N MET A 4 37.24 -35.74 -20.54
CA MET A 4 37.39 -35.48 -19.10
C MET A 4 36.75 -34.12 -18.83
N LYS A 5 35.48 -34.15 -18.41
CA LYS A 5 34.76 -32.99 -17.85
C LYS A 5 35.50 -32.44 -16.64
N LYS A 6 36.38 -31.46 -16.85
CA LYS A 6 36.81 -30.54 -15.80
C LYS A 6 35.67 -29.54 -15.57
N LYS A 7 35.08 -29.60 -14.38
CA LYS A 7 34.22 -28.55 -13.83
C LYS A 7 35.02 -27.25 -13.84
N LEU A 8 34.62 -26.30 -14.67
CA LEU A 8 35.15 -24.95 -14.66
C LEU A 8 34.28 -24.12 -13.73
N ASP A 9 34.83 -23.81 -12.56
CA ASP A 9 34.27 -22.92 -11.56
C ASP A 9 34.27 -21.50 -12.15
N PHE A 10 33.11 -20.99 -12.55
CA PHE A 10 32.97 -19.66 -13.16
C PHE A 10 32.82 -18.60 -12.05
N LYS A 11 33.82 -18.54 -11.16
CA LYS A 11 34.05 -17.45 -10.21
C LYS A 11 35.32 -16.70 -10.61
N VAL A 12 35.30 -16.03 -11.76
CA VAL A 12 36.27 -14.96 -12.09
C VAL A 12 35.59 -13.94 -12.99
N LEU A 13 35.17 -12.83 -12.37
CA LEU A 13 35.60 -11.48 -12.71
C LEU A 13 35.75 -11.16 -14.22
N ALA A 14 34.68 -10.62 -14.83
CA ALA A 14 34.81 -9.79 -16.02
C ALA A 14 34.79 -8.32 -15.58
N ILE A 15 35.97 -7.80 -15.24
CA ILE A 15 36.26 -6.37 -15.28
C ILE A 15 36.06 -5.94 -16.74
N MET A 16 34.99 -5.22 -17.01
CA MET A 16 34.85 -4.39 -18.20
C MET A 16 34.54 -2.99 -17.71
N GLY A 17 35.58 -2.14 -17.71
CA GLY A 17 35.44 -0.72 -17.48
C GLY A 17 34.43 -0.14 -18.46
N VAL A 18 33.31 0.35 -17.93
CA VAL A 18 32.37 1.15 -18.71
C VAL A 18 32.98 2.54 -18.82
N VAL A 19 33.69 2.75 -19.92
CA VAL A 19 33.94 4.09 -20.46
C VAL A 19 32.57 4.73 -20.69
N VAL A 20 32.32 5.87 -20.05
CA VAL A 20 31.13 6.69 -20.28
C VAL A 20 31.14 7.16 -21.73
N PHE A 21 30.40 6.46 -22.60
CA PHE A 21 29.99 7.02 -23.87
C PHE A 21 28.62 7.68 -23.68
N SER A 22 28.64 9.02 -23.60
CA SER A 22 27.49 9.84 -23.97
C SER A 22 27.17 9.57 -25.44
N ALA A 23 26.34 8.57 -25.70
CA ALA A 23 25.74 8.35 -27.00
C ALA A 23 24.31 8.91 -26.96
N CYS A 24 24.18 10.16 -27.41
CA CYS A 24 22.96 10.61 -28.10
C CYS A 24 22.78 9.71 -29.33
N GLY A 25 22.08 8.59 -29.15
CA GLY A 25 21.62 7.69 -30.21
C GLY A 25 20.12 7.84 -30.36
N SER A 26 19.70 8.31 -31.52
CA SER A 26 18.31 8.44 -31.95
C SER A 26 17.60 7.08 -32.02
N ASP A 27 16.32 7.15 -31.68
CA ASP A 27 15.21 6.29 -32.10
C ASP A 27 14.73 5.09 -31.26
N SER A 28 13.45 5.26 -30.89
CA SER A 28 12.35 4.29 -30.83
C SER A 28 12.49 3.06 -29.92
N ASP A 29 12.36 3.28 -28.62
CA ASP A 29 11.79 2.27 -27.70
C ASP A 29 10.99 2.98 -26.59
N LEU A 30 10.26 4.03 -26.99
CA LEU A 30 9.39 4.83 -26.14
C LEU A 30 8.22 3.94 -25.69
N PHE A 31 8.16 3.66 -24.39
CA PHE A 31 7.11 2.92 -23.68
C PHE A 31 7.23 1.39 -23.63
N ASN A 32 8.39 0.88 -23.21
CA ASN A 32 8.40 -0.33 -22.39
C ASN A 32 8.57 0.07 -20.89
N PRO A 33 7.49 0.07 -20.08
CA PRO A 33 7.54 0.50 -18.68
C PRO A 33 8.43 -0.40 -17.80
N GLU A 34 8.59 -1.69 -18.12
CA GLU A 34 9.52 -2.58 -17.41
C GLU A 34 10.98 -2.17 -17.65
N LYS A 35 11.33 -1.78 -18.88
CA LYS A 35 12.68 -1.29 -19.21
C LYS A 35 12.95 0.11 -18.64
N ALA A 36 11.93 0.94 -18.48
CA ALA A 36 12.07 2.27 -17.91
C ALA A 36 12.42 2.22 -16.41
N ALA A 37 11.79 1.33 -15.66
CA ALA A 37 12.10 1.09 -14.26
C ALA A 37 13.54 0.56 -14.09
N ALA A 38 13.92 -0.49 -14.84
CA ALA A 38 15.26 -1.07 -14.80
C ALA A 38 16.36 -0.07 -15.22
N LYS A 39 16.08 0.80 -16.19
CA LYS A 39 17.00 1.86 -16.60
C LYS A 39 17.18 2.91 -15.50
N LYS A 40 16.11 3.30 -14.83
CA LYS A 40 16.15 4.27 -13.73
C LYS A 40 16.86 3.69 -12.50
N GLU A 41 16.60 2.43 -12.19
CA GLU A 41 17.30 1.67 -11.13
C GLU A 41 18.80 1.58 -11.43
N ALA A 42 19.20 1.22 -12.65
CA ALA A 42 20.60 1.16 -13.05
C ALA A 42 21.29 2.54 -12.98
N GLN A 43 20.58 3.62 -13.34
CA GLN A 43 21.09 4.99 -13.24
C GLN A 43 21.29 5.41 -11.78
N TYR A 44 20.32 5.13 -10.90
CA TYR A 44 20.44 5.39 -9.46
C TYR A 44 21.58 4.58 -8.84
N ALA A 45 21.68 3.28 -9.15
CA ALA A 45 22.73 2.42 -8.64
C ALA A 45 24.12 2.90 -9.06
N SER A 46 24.28 3.28 -10.33
CA SER A 46 25.55 3.80 -10.84
C SER A 46 25.95 5.13 -10.18
N ALA A 47 24.99 6.05 -10.00
CA ALA A 47 25.25 7.34 -9.36
C ALA A 47 25.62 7.17 -7.87
N PHE A 48 24.94 6.26 -7.18
CA PHE A 48 25.21 5.94 -5.78
C PHE A 48 26.62 5.35 -5.60
N VAL A 49 26.99 4.34 -6.38
CA VAL A 49 28.32 3.71 -6.30
C VAL A 49 29.43 4.72 -6.59
N GLN A 50 29.23 5.61 -7.55
CA GLN A 50 30.21 6.64 -7.89
C GLN A 50 30.47 7.62 -6.73
N ARG A 51 29.46 7.86 -5.89
CA ARG A 51 29.53 8.86 -4.81
C ARG A 51 29.85 8.25 -3.44
N TYR A 52 29.37 7.03 -3.15
CA TYR A 52 29.44 6.37 -1.83
C TYR A 52 30.28 5.09 -1.82
N GLY A 53 30.69 4.60 -2.99
CA GLY A 53 31.33 3.30 -3.13
C GLY A 53 30.33 2.15 -3.24
N GLU A 54 30.85 0.95 -3.42
CA GLU A 54 30.04 -0.25 -3.58
C GLU A 54 29.31 -0.58 -2.27
N ILE A 55 28.04 -0.98 -2.39
CA ILE A 55 27.30 -1.59 -1.29
C ILE A 55 28.06 -2.85 -0.85
N ALA A 56 28.10 -3.12 0.46
CA ALA A 56 28.78 -4.30 0.99
C ALA A 56 28.25 -5.59 0.31
N VAL A 57 29.13 -6.55 0.05
CA VAL A 57 28.81 -7.75 -0.75
C VAL A 57 27.70 -8.63 -0.17
N ASP A 58 27.35 -8.41 1.10
CA ASP A 58 26.30 -9.09 1.86
C ASP A 58 25.03 -8.24 2.04
N GLN A 59 24.96 -7.06 1.41
CA GLN A 59 23.80 -6.17 1.41
C GLN A 59 23.26 -6.03 -0.01
N ASP A 60 21.94 -5.91 -0.15
CA ASP A 60 21.28 -5.64 -1.43
C ASP A 60 20.44 -4.36 -1.36
N TRP A 61 19.95 -3.90 -2.51
CA TRP A 61 19.14 -2.68 -2.61
C TRP A 61 17.75 -2.81 -1.97
N GLY A 62 17.37 -3.97 -1.44
CA GLY A 62 16.04 -4.26 -0.89
C GLY A 62 14.97 -4.48 -1.96
N PHE A 63 15.26 -4.28 -3.25
CA PHE A 63 14.31 -4.48 -4.36
C PHE A 63 14.11 -5.94 -4.77
N GLY A 64 14.87 -6.88 -4.20
CA GLY A 64 14.93 -8.29 -4.64
C GLY A 64 13.87 -9.21 -4.05
N VAL A 65 13.17 -8.79 -3.00
CA VAL A 65 12.07 -9.55 -2.41
C VAL A 65 10.75 -8.97 -2.87
N THR A 66 10.01 -9.74 -3.69
CA THR A 66 8.57 -9.49 -3.84
C THR A 66 7.97 -9.57 -2.44
N PRO A 67 7.36 -8.50 -1.91
CA PRO A 67 6.69 -8.57 -0.62
C PRO A 67 5.73 -9.76 -0.69
N THR A 68 5.91 -10.75 0.17
CA THR A 68 4.88 -11.77 0.35
C THR A 68 3.65 -11.03 0.82
N THR A 69 2.58 -11.03 0.02
CA THR A 69 1.29 -10.45 0.41
C THR A 69 0.91 -10.97 1.78
N ARG A 70 0.70 -10.05 2.72
CA ARG A 70 0.14 -10.38 4.02
C ARG A 70 -1.24 -9.72 4.10
N VAL A 71 -2.16 -10.54 4.60
CA VAL A 71 -3.59 -10.33 4.69
C VAL A 71 -3.94 -9.71 6.05
N ALA A 72 -5.23 -9.42 6.27
CA ALA A 72 -5.79 -9.07 7.58
C ALA A 72 -5.16 -9.87 8.74
N ASN A 73 -4.58 -9.16 9.72
CA ASN A 73 -3.98 -9.78 10.90
C ASN A 73 -5.08 -10.12 11.91
N THR A 74 -5.53 -11.37 11.97
CA THR A 74 -6.65 -11.78 12.82
C THR A 74 -6.34 -11.86 14.33
N ASN A 75 -5.08 -11.70 14.75
CA ASN A 75 -4.67 -11.84 16.16
C ASN A 75 -4.84 -10.52 16.91
N SER A 76 -6.08 -10.05 17.03
CA SER A 76 -6.39 -8.72 17.58
C SER A 76 -5.93 -8.46 19.01
N ASN A 77 -5.73 -9.53 19.79
CA ASN A 77 -5.18 -9.45 21.15
C ASN A 77 -3.69 -9.04 21.19
N GLN A 78 -2.96 -9.16 20.08
CA GLN A 78 -1.52 -8.89 19.98
C GLN A 78 -1.18 -7.55 19.33
N TRP A 79 -2.13 -6.88 18.64
CA TRP A 79 -1.83 -5.64 17.91
C TRP A 79 -1.22 -4.56 18.81
N LYS A 80 -1.74 -4.42 20.04
CA LYS A 80 -1.25 -3.46 21.04
C LYS A 80 0.21 -3.68 21.46
N ASP A 81 0.77 -4.86 21.21
CA ASP A 81 2.13 -5.18 21.60
C ASP A 81 3.15 -4.50 20.65
N PHE A 82 2.71 -4.06 19.46
CA PHE A 82 3.58 -3.47 18.44
C PHE A 82 2.97 -2.27 17.69
N THR A 83 1.70 -1.93 17.90
CA THR A 83 1.03 -0.75 17.31
C THR A 83 0.19 0.02 18.32
N GLU A 84 -0.02 1.30 18.05
CA GLU A 84 -1.05 2.10 18.71
C GLU A 84 -2.41 1.78 18.09
N VAL A 85 -3.19 0.94 18.77
CA VAL A 85 -4.53 0.57 18.29
C VAL A 85 -5.47 1.77 18.41
N PRO A 86 -6.12 2.21 17.31
CA PRO A 86 -7.05 3.33 17.34
C PRO A 86 -8.19 3.14 18.34
N GLY A 87 -8.61 4.25 18.95
CA GLY A 87 -9.81 4.28 19.79
C GLY A 87 -11.09 3.99 18.98
N SER A 88 -12.19 3.70 19.67
CA SER A 88 -13.48 3.47 19.04
C SER A 88 -13.98 4.71 18.29
N VAL A 89 -14.63 4.49 17.14
CA VAL A 89 -15.36 5.54 16.40
C VAL A 89 -16.45 6.10 17.31
N THR A 90 -16.44 7.41 17.53
CA THR A 90 -17.44 8.05 18.41
C THR A 90 -18.78 8.20 17.71
N ALA A 91 -19.87 8.33 18.49
CA ALA A 91 -21.21 8.55 17.92
C ALA A 91 -21.28 9.86 17.10
N THR A 92 -20.61 10.92 17.57
CA THR A 92 -20.53 12.21 16.88
C THR A 92 -19.75 12.10 15.57
N GLU A 93 -18.59 11.45 15.60
CA GLU A 93 -17.78 11.19 14.40
C GLU A 93 -18.59 10.41 13.35
N LYS A 94 -19.28 9.35 13.77
CA LYS A 94 -20.17 8.55 12.91
C LYS A 94 -21.26 9.41 12.28
N GLU A 95 -21.91 10.27 13.04
CA GLU A 95 -22.96 11.17 12.54
C GLU A 95 -22.40 12.13 11.47
N VAL A 96 -21.31 12.84 11.77
CA VAL A 96 -20.69 13.80 10.86
C VAL A 96 -20.29 13.15 9.55
N VAL A 97 -19.57 12.03 9.60
CA VAL A 97 -19.08 11.37 8.38
C VAL A 97 -20.20 10.74 7.57
N THR A 98 -21.21 10.16 8.23
CA THR A 98 -22.36 9.57 7.55
C THR A 98 -23.16 10.64 6.82
N GLU A 99 -23.39 11.80 7.45
CA GLU A 99 -24.09 12.91 6.81
C GLU A 99 -23.28 13.53 5.67
N TRP A 100 -21.95 13.56 5.77
CA TRP A 100 -21.09 13.98 4.67
C TRP A 100 -21.31 13.11 3.42
N PHE A 101 -21.22 11.78 3.56
CA PHE A 101 -21.38 10.85 2.43
C PHE A 101 -22.80 10.82 1.83
N LYS A 102 -23.83 11.19 2.60
CA LYS A 102 -25.20 11.39 2.10
C LYS A 102 -25.40 12.73 1.37
N THR A 103 -24.54 13.71 1.62
CA THR A 103 -24.70 15.07 1.10
C THR A 103 -23.99 15.24 -0.24
N TYR A 104 -22.76 14.73 -0.35
CA TYR A 104 -21.91 14.94 -1.52
C TYR A 104 -22.02 13.79 -2.51
N ARG A 105 -22.66 14.06 -3.65
CA ARG A 105 -22.80 13.10 -4.75
C ARG A 105 -21.55 13.08 -5.64
N ASN A 106 -21.05 11.89 -5.96
CA ASN A 106 -19.87 11.66 -6.80
C ASN A 106 -18.66 12.53 -6.41
N PRO A 107 -18.24 12.53 -5.14
CA PRO A 107 -17.07 13.28 -4.74
C PRO A 107 -15.82 12.67 -5.41
N GLN A 108 -14.85 13.52 -5.73
CA GLN A 108 -13.58 13.05 -6.28
C GLN A 108 -12.80 12.34 -5.16
N SER A 109 -12.47 11.06 -5.39
CA SER A 109 -11.64 10.32 -4.44
C SER A 109 -10.26 10.93 -4.32
N ILE A 110 -9.79 11.05 -3.08
CA ILE A 110 -8.37 11.30 -2.82
C ILE A 110 -7.59 9.98 -2.92
N GLY A 111 -6.28 10.06 -3.08
CA GLY A 111 -5.38 8.91 -2.99
C GLY A 111 -4.91 8.65 -1.56
N GLY A 112 -4.40 7.45 -1.33
CA GLY A 112 -3.65 7.07 -0.13
C GLY A 112 -2.66 5.97 -0.50
N ASP A 113 -1.48 5.99 0.10
CA ASP A 113 -0.43 4.98 -0.11
C ASP A 113 0.01 4.45 1.26
N TRP A 114 -0.87 3.66 1.88
CA TRP A 114 -0.59 3.04 3.19
C TRP A 114 -0.39 1.54 2.99
N THR A 115 0.78 1.05 3.38
CA THR A 115 1.10 -0.37 3.40
C THR A 115 0.44 -1.07 4.58
N ASP A 116 0.50 -0.42 5.75
CA ASP A 116 -0.01 -0.89 7.04
C ASP A 116 -1.02 0.10 7.61
N PHE A 117 -2.24 -0.36 7.87
CA PHE A 117 -3.33 0.51 8.34
C PHE A 117 -4.41 -0.29 9.06
N PHE A 118 -5.11 0.39 9.96
CA PHE A 118 -6.34 -0.08 10.55
C PHE A 118 -7.53 0.32 9.70
N VAL A 119 -8.47 -0.62 9.55
CA VAL A 119 -9.82 -0.38 9.04
C VAL A 119 -10.76 -0.48 10.23
N GLN A 120 -11.66 0.50 10.41
CA GLN A 120 -12.70 0.48 11.43
C GLN A 120 -14.08 0.67 10.81
N HIS A 121 -15.05 -0.16 11.19
CA HIS A 121 -16.41 -0.07 10.71
C HIS A 121 -17.12 1.15 11.31
N VAL A 122 -17.59 2.07 10.47
CA VAL A 122 -18.32 3.27 10.89
C VAL A 122 -19.83 3.06 10.78
N SER A 123 -20.32 2.72 9.60
CA SER A 123 -21.75 2.51 9.35
C SER A 123 -21.97 1.64 8.11
N GLY A 124 -23.13 0.99 8.03
CA GLY A 124 -23.55 0.22 6.87
C GLY A 124 -25.08 0.21 6.76
N SER A 125 -25.61 0.42 5.55
CA SER A 125 -27.06 0.46 5.27
C SER A 125 -27.53 -0.74 4.45
N HIS A 126 -26.61 -1.51 3.86
CA HIS A 126 -26.93 -2.54 2.87
C HIS A 126 -26.54 -3.95 3.30
N SER A 127 -27.53 -4.84 3.46
CA SER A 127 -27.30 -6.23 3.93
C SER A 127 -26.66 -7.15 2.89
N ASN A 128 -26.63 -6.75 1.61
CA ASN A 128 -26.05 -7.56 0.52
C ASN A 128 -24.56 -7.28 0.28
N MET A 129 -23.90 -6.50 1.13
CA MET A 129 -22.46 -6.32 1.08
C MET A 129 -21.82 -7.32 2.06
N ASP A 130 -21.42 -8.48 1.55
CA ASP A 130 -21.04 -9.64 2.38
C ASP A 130 -19.70 -9.45 3.10
N PHE A 131 -18.72 -8.91 2.38
CA PHE A 131 -17.40 -8.62 2.94
C PHE A 131 -16.68 -7.53 2.17
N LEU A 132 -15.74 -6.88 2.85
CA LEU A 132 -14.87 -5.85 2.31
C LEU A 132 -13.51 -6.43 1.90
N VAL A 133 -12.89 -5.79 0.91
CA VAL A 133 -11.51 -6.05 0.50
C VAL A 133 -10.72 -4.75 0.39
N ALA A 134 -9.41 -4.85 0.56
CA ALA A 134 -8.44 -3.82 0.20
C ALA A 134 -7.39 -4.37 -0.75
N ALA A 135 -6.76 -3.47 -1.51
CA ALA A 135 -5.73 -3.76 -2.49
C ALA A 135 -6.07 -4.95 -3.40
N SER A 136 -5.18 -5.96 -3.46
CA SER A 136 -5.26 -7.15 -4.32
C SER A 136 -6.36 -8.14 -3.90
N ASP A 137 -7.55 -7.63 -3.60
CA ASP A 137 -8.68 -8.35 -3.03
C ASP A 137 -8.40 -9.02 -1.67
N ASP A 138 -7.52 -8.42 -0.85
CA ASP A 138 -7.25 -8.91 0.49
C ASP A 138 -8.49 -8.72 1.36
N HIS A 139 -9.04 -9.83 1.83
CA HIS A 139 -10.23 -9.84 2.66
C HIS A 139 -9.99 -9.14 3.99
N ILE A 140 -10.80 -8.11 4.26
CA ILE A 140 -10.82 -7.42 5.55
C ILE A 140 -11.74 -8.24 6.48
N ASN A 141 -11.11 -9.10 7.28
CA ASN A 141 -11.82 -10.00 8.20
C ASN A 141 -12.68 -9.24 9.23
N ASN A 142 -13.75 -9.89 9.71
CA ASN A 142 -14.64 -9.41 10.78
C ASN A 142 -15.52 -8.20 10.44
N PHE A 143 -15.62 -7.80 9.17
CA PHE A 143 -16.50 -6.70 8.75
C PHE A 143 -17.92 -7.15 8.38
N ASN A 144 -18.40 -8.34 8.76
CA ASN A 144 -19.73 -8.79 8.35
C ASN A 144 -20.86 -8.36 9.32
N ALA A 145 -21.17 -7.06 9.34
CA ALA A 145 -22.36 -6.44 9.97
C ALA A 145 -22.33 -6.09 11.48
N THR A 146 -21.15 -5.91 12.12
CA THR A 146 -21.08 -5.32 13.48
C THR A 146 -20.34 -3.99 13.47
N GLU A 147 -21.04 -2.91 13.84
CA GLU A 147 -20.45 -1.58 14.01
C GLU A 147 -19.33 -1.60 15.06
N GLY A 148 -18.24 -0.87 14.81
CA GLY A 148 -17.07 -0.84 15.71
C GLY A 148 -16.10 -2.01 15.53
N ALA A 149 -16.33 -2.93 14.59
CA ALA A 149 -15.32 -3.89 14.17
C ALA A 149 -14.06 -3.16 13.67
N ILE A 150 -12.88 -3.69 14.01
CA ILE A 150 -11.58 -3.15 13.61
C ILE A 150 -10.72 -4.29 13.08
N MET A 151 -9.88 -3.99 12.09
CA MET A 151 -8.91 -4.92 11.53
C MET A 151 -7.61 -4.19 11.20
N LEU A 152 -6.48 -4.78 11.58
CA LEU A 152 -5.17 -4.36 11.12
C LEU A 152 -4.84 -5.06 9.79
N MET A 153 -4.57 -4.27 8.76
CA MET A 153 -4.02 -4.71 7.49
C MET A 153 -2.51 -4.45 7.50
N GLN A 154 -1.70 -5.45 7.12
CA GLN A 154 -0.24 -5.33 7.09
C GLN A 154 0.30 -5.78 5.74
N ASN A 155 1.14 -4.98 5.10
CA ASN A 155 1.67 -5.19 3.76
C ASN A 155 0.57 -5.43 2.71
N SER A 156 -0.62 -4.86 2.92
CA SER A 156 -1.77 -5.00 2.03
C SER A 156 -1.78 -3.88 0.99
N GLY A 157 -1.35 -2.67 1.38
CA GLY A 157 -1.41 -1.50 0.49
C GLY A 157 -2.83 -0.93 0.38
N THR A 158 -2.98 0.20 -0.31
CA THR A 158 -4.29 0.87 -0.54
C THR A 158 -4.57 1.14 -2.01
N SER A 159 -4.04 0.30 -2.90
CA SER A 159 -4.24 0.43 -4.35
C SER A 159 -5.72 0.37 -4.77
N SER A 160 -6.57 -0.29 -3.99
CA SER A 160 -8.02 -0.34 -4.19
C SER A 160 -8.78 -0.67 -2.91
N PHE A 161 -10.07 -0.36 -2.90
CA PHE A 161 -11.03 -0.90 -1.94
C PHE A 161 -12.21 -1.51 -2.69
N GLY A 162 -12.89 -2.48 -2.08
CA GLY A 162 -14.04 -3.09 -2.71
C GLY A 162 -14.90 -3.87 -1.74
N TYR A 163 -15.99 -4.40 -2.27
CA TYR A 163 -16.89 -5.27 -1.54
C TYR A 163 -17.41 -6.40 -2.42
N ARG A 164 -17.78 -7.50 -1.76
CA ARG A 164 -18.51 -8.61 -2.36
C ARG A 164 -20.01 -8.35 -2.27
N ALA A 165 -20.69 -8.29 -3.40
CA ALA A 165 -22.14 -8.21 -3.44
C ALA A 165 -22.76 -9.62 -3.45
N SER A 166 -23.59 -9.91 -2.46
CA SER A 166 -24.32 -11.18 -2.33
C SER A 166 -25.39 -11.34 -3.41
N LEU A 167 -25.89 -10.21 -3.92
CA LEU A 167 -27.05 -10.15 -4.80
C LEU A 167 -26.75 -10.68 -6.21
N ASP A 168 -25.56 -10.37 -6.74
CA ASP A 168 -25.09 -10.83 -8.03
C ASP A 168 -23.87 -11.76 -7.95
N GLY A 169 -23.30 -11.92 -6.75
CA GLY A 169 -22.11 -12.70 -6.55
C GLY A 169 -20.92 -12.13 -7.34
N LYS A 170 -20.66 -10.82 -7.28
CA LYS A 170 -19.47 -10.18 -7.87
C LYS A 170 -18.72 -9.28 -6.89
N MET A 171 -17.48 -8.97 -7.25
CA MET A 171 -16.69 -7.93 -6.58
C MET A 171 -17.00 -6.58 -7.24
N HIS A 172 -17.17 -5.57 -6.41
CA HIS A 172 -17.43 -4.19 -6.81
C HIS A 172 -16.40 -3.27 -6.18
N TYR A 173 -15.98 -2.27 -6.94
CA TYR A 173 -14.94 -1.32 -6.57
C TYR A 173 -15.46 0.12 -6.67
N ASN A 174 -16.76 0.31 -6.42
CA ASN A 174 -17.38 1.63 -6.39
C ASN A 174 -17.21 2.25 -4.99
N TYR A 175 -16.12 2.99 -4.83
CA TYR A 175 -15.75 3.62 -3.56
C TYR A 175 -15.15 5.00 -3.78
N THR A 176 -15.11 5.79 -2.70
CA THR A 176 -14.31 7.02 -2.64
C THR A 176 -13.62 7.14 -1.29
N ILE A 177 -12.36 7.57 -1.32
CA ILE A 177 -11.60 7.94 -0.13
C ILE A 177 -11.78 9.45 0.09
N GLN A 178 -11.99 9.87 1.34
CA GLN A 178 -12.16 11.26 1.74
C GLN A 178 -11.46 11.55 3.06
N TYR A 179 -10.95 12.77 3.21
CA TYR A 179 -10.36 13.24 4.47
C TYR A 179 -11.33 14.20 5.16
N ILE A 180 -11.90 13.77 6.28
CA ILE A 180 -12.99 14.45 6.98
C ILE A 180 -12.58 14.59 8.43
N GLU A 181 -12.61 15.82 8.97
CA GLU A 181 -12.32 16.11 10.38
C GLU A 181 -11.04 15.46 10.96
N GLY A 182 -9.99 15.37 10.14
CA GLY A 182 -8.69 14.86 10.61
C GLY A 182 -8.46 13.36 10.42
N ALA A 183 -9.37 12.65 9.76
CA ALA A 183 -9.22 11.21 9.48
C ALA A 183 -9.61 10.85 8.04
N TYR A 184 -9.09 9.71 7.57
CA TYR A 184 -9.42 9.15 6.28
C TYR A 184 -10.62 8.21 6.40
N TYR A 185 -11.54 8.30 5.45
CA TYR A 185 -12.69 7.42 5.36
C TYR A 185 -12.86 6.90 3.95
N VAL A 186 -13.30 5.65 3.83
CA VAL A 186 -13.75 5.07 2.57
C VAL A 186 -15.25 4.89 2.65
N GLY A 187 -15.95 5.56 1.74
CA GLY A 187 -17.37 5.34 1.50
C GLY A 187 -17.55 4.43 0.29
N PHE A 188 -18.55 3.57 0.33
CA PHE A 188 -18.95 2.68 -0.76
C PHE A 188 -20.36 3.03 -1.23
N ASP A 189 -20.57 2.97 -2.55
CA ASP A 189 -21.86 3.15 -3.21
C ASP A 189 -22.27 1.79 -3.81
N PHE A 190 -23.36 1.24 -3.28
CA PHE A 190 -23.78 -0.12 -3.55
C PHE A 190 -24.34 -0.26 -4.97
N GLU A 191 -23.80 -1.22 -5.70
CA GLU A 191 -24.29 -1.66 -6.98
C GLU A 191 -24.29 -3.18 -7.06
N ALA A 192 -25.16 -3.70 -7.90
CA ALA A 192 -25.23 -5.10 -8.27
C ALA A 192 -25.61 -5.21 -9.74
N THR A 193 -24.98 -6.13 -10.45
CA THR A 193 -25.06 -6.27 -11.92
C THR A 193 -25.45 -7.69 -12.33
N GLY A 194 -26.34 -8.32 -11.57
CA GLY A 194 -26.80 -9.68 -11.82
C GLY A 194 -27.62 -9.79 -13.12
N GLN A 195 -27.81 -11.02 -13.60
CA GLN A 195 -28.52 -11.25 -14.86
C GLN A 195 -30.02 -10.96 -14.76
N ASN A 196 -30.62 -11.20 -13.59
CA ASN A 196 -32.05 -11.01 -13.37
C ASN A 196 -32.35 -9.60 -12.82
N PRO A 197 -33.53 -9.02 -13.12
CA PRO A 197 -33.91 -7.69 -12.63
C PRO A 197 -33.86 -7.53 -11.10
N ASN A 198 -34.16 -8.60 -10.35
CA ASN A 198 -34.09 -8.60 -8.89
C ASN A 198 -32.65 -8.72 -8.35
N GLN A 199 -31.66 -8.83 -9.23
CA GLN A 199 -30.25 -8.86 -8.89
C GLN A 199 -29.48 -7.62 -9.37
N GLN A 200 -30.21 -6.59 -9.79
CA GLN A 200 -29.67 -5.35 -10.32
C GLN A 200 -30.02 -4.19 -9.40
N VAL A 201 -28.99 -3.50 -8.93
CA VAL A 201 -29.11 -2.25 -8.19
C VAL A 201 -28.11 -1.28 -8.82
N ALA A 202 -28.59 -0.11 -9.22
CA ALA A 202 -27.75 0.93 -9.78
C ALA A 202 -27.20 1.78 -8.65
N ALA A 203 -25.90 2.05 -8.71
CA ALA A 203 -25.22 3.05 -7.91
C ALA A 203 -25.94 4.41 -8.01
N ASP A 204 -26.10 5.10 -6.89
CA ASP A 204 -26.81 6.39 -6.83
C ASP A 204 -25.87 7.59 -6.78
N GLY A 205 -24.57 7.35 -6.57
CA GLY A 205 -23.50 8.33 -6.45
C GLY A 205 -23.29 8.84 -5.02
N TYR A 206 -23.99 8.30 -4.01
CA TYR A 206 -23.81 8.60 -2.60
C TYR A 206 -23.14 7.43 -1.90
N TYR A 207 -21.93 7.65 -1.41
CA TYR A 207 -21.05 6.60 -0.90
C TYR A 207 -21.31 6.28 0.58
N SER A 208 -22.59 6.29 0.97
CA SER A 208 -23.05 6.13 2.35
C SER A 208 -23.53 4.70 2.68
N ASP A 209 -23.47 3.78 1.71
CA ASP A 209 -23.99 2.42 1.88
C ASP A 209 -23.12 1.56 2.79
N TRP A 210 -21.82 1.82 2.76
CA TRP A 210 -20.89 1.32 3.75
C TRP A 210 -19.78 2.36 3.95
N ILE A 211 -19.49 2.71 5.20
CA ILE A 211 -18.41 3.62 5.55
C ILE A 211 -17.44 2.91 6.50
N VAL A 212 -16.15 3.01 6.18
CA VAL A 212 -15.05 2.60 7.05
C VAL A 212 -14.08 3.74 7.27
N LYS A 213 -13.47 3.79 8.45
CA LYS A 213 -12.37 4.70 8.78
C LYS A 213 -11.05 3.99 8.54
N ILE A 214 -10.11 4.70 7.94
CA ILE A 214 -8.74 4.27 7.72
C ILE A 214 -7.82 5.06 8.65
N SER A 215 -7.00 4.34 9.41
CA SER A 215 -5.96 4.92 10.26
C SER A 215 -4.63 4.28 9.92
N PRO A 216 -3.63 5.04 9.42
CA PRO A 216 -2.28 4.51 9.22
C PRO A 216 -1.76 3.86 10.50
N ALA A 217 -1.08 2.72 10.39
CA ALA A 217 -0.58 2.01 11.55
C ALA A 217 0.62 2.76 12.17
N VAL A 218 0.51 3.14 13.45
CA VAL A 218 1.61 3.72 14.21
C VAL A 218 2.29 2.63 15.01
N TYR A 219 3.55 2.36 14.72
CA TYR A 219 4.34 1.32 15.39
C TYR A 219 4.97 1.84 16.69
N THR A 220 4.74 1.14 17.80
CA THR A 220 5.19 1.59 19.14
C THR A 220 6.70 1.52 19.34
N ASN A 221 7.38 0.75 18.51
CA ASN A 221 8.83 0.58 18.50
C ASN A 221 9.50 1.25 17.28
N ALA A 222 8.81 2.20 16.64
CA ALA A 222 9.37 2.94 15.53
C ALA A 222 10.49 3.88 16.01
N TYR A 223 11.56 3.94 15.24
CA TYR A 223 12.66 4.90 15.41
C TYR A 223 12.70 5.83 14.21
N ARG A 224 12.82 7.12 14.45
CA ARG A 224 13.02 8.10 13.39
C ARG A 224 14.41 7.98 12.80
N ILE A 225 14.47 7.69 11.51
CA ILE A 225 15.67 7.76 10.70
C ILE A 225 15.64 9.08 9.96
N ILE A 226 16.71 9.84 10.16
CA ILE A 226 16.99 11.05 9.40
C ILE A 226 18.24 10.72 8.59
N ALA A 227 18.10 10.70 7.28
CA ALA A 227 19.20 10.56 6.36
C ALA A 227 19.47 11.95 5.78
N GLU A 228 20.58 12.54 6.20
CA GLU A 228 21.14 13.74 5.58
C GLU A 228 21.34 13.47 4.10
N ASP A 229 21.03 14.48 3.30
CA ASP A 229 21.31 14.47 1.88
C ASP A 229 22.84 14.56 1.61
N LEU A 230 23.21 14.71 0.34
CA LEU A 230 24.61 14.59 -0.11
C LEU A 230 25.36 15.94 -0.17
N GLY A 231 24.74 17.00 0.39
CA GLY A 231 25.17 18.39 0.42
C GLY A 231 26.12 18.73 1.57
N ASP A 232 25.90 19.89 2.21
CA ASP A 232 26.63 20.26 3.41
C ASP A 232 26.19 19.36 4.57
N SER A 233 26.97 19.32 5.65
CA SER A 233 26.65 18.51 6.83
C SER A 233 26.18 19.44 7.95
N ASP A 234 25.16 19.04 8.70
CA ASP A 234 24.49 19.82 9.78
C ASP A 234 23.57 20.94 9.27
N ASP A 235 23.00 20.83 8.07
CA ASP A 235 21.97 21.73 7.56
C ASP A 235 20.66 20.99 7.24
N PHE A 236 19.82 20.85 8.27
CA PHE A 236 18.45 20.36 8.08
C PHE A 236 17.68 21.20 7.04
N ASP A 237 17.46 20.67 5.85
CA ASP A 237 16.77 21.34 4.75
C ASP A 237 15.70 20.45 4.09
N PHE A 238 15.25 20.79 2.87
CA PHE A 238 14.11 20.13 2.22
C PHE A 238 14.50 18.88 1.39
N ASN A 239 15.78 18.50 1.34
CA ASN A 239 16.30 17.35 0.59
C ASN A 239 16.67 16.17 1.49
N ASP A 240 16.64 16.36 2.80
CA ASP A 240 16.82 15.27 3.78
C ASP A 240 15.63 14.31 3.78
N VAL A 241 15.92 13.01 3.90
CA VAL A 241 14.88 11.99 3.98
C VAL A 241 14.62 11.68 5.45
N VAL A 242 13.40 11.97 5.90
CA VAL A 242 12.92 11.61 7.24
C VAL A 242 11.85 10.54 7.11
N PHE A 243 12.08 9.40 7.75
CA PHE A 243 11.12 8.30 7.82
C PHE A 243 11.27 7.56 9.14
N ASP A 244 10.20 6.93 9.59
CA ASP A 244 10.21 6.14 10.80
C ASP A 244 10.40 4.66 10.42
N VAL A 245 11.15 3.91 11.24
CA VAL A 245 11.46 2.48 11.00
C VAL A 245 11.10 1.65 12.23
N ALA A 246 10.30 0.61 12.02
CA ALA A 246 9.94 -0.35 13.06
C ALA A 246 10.44 -1.76 12.70
N THR A 247 10.62 -2.61 13.72
CA THR A 247 10.91 -4.03 13.52
C THR A 247 9.79 -4.87 14.12
N ASN A 248 9.16 -5.74 13.32
CA ASN A 248 8.09 -6.61 13.82
C ASN A 248 8.25 -8.02 13.28
N GLY A 249 8.36 -9.01 14.18
CA GLY A 249 8.50 -10.42 13.80
C GLY A 249 9.70 -10.73 12.88
N GLY A 250 10.77 -9.92 12.96
CA GLY A 250 11.95 -10.05 12.09
C GLY A 250 11.87 -9.32 10.75
N ALA A 251 10.75 -8.65 10.44
CA ALA A 251 10.63 -7.75 9.29
C ALA A 251 10.93 -6.30 9.68
N THR A 252 11.58 -5.57 8.78
CA THR A 252 11.77 -4.11 8.86
C THR A 252 10.62 -3.43 8.13
N ILE A 253 9.96 -2.48 8.79
CA ILE A 253 8.81 -1.75 8.28
C ILE A 253 9.19 -0.27 8.21
N ILE A 254 9.05 0.33 7.04
CA ILE A 254 9.20 1.79 6.85
C ILE A 254 7.81 2.41 7.04
N THR A 255 7.72 3.40 7.92
CA THR A 255 6.50 4.14 8.27
C THR A 255 6.77 5.65 8.26
N LEU A 256 5.71 6.46 8.33
CA LEU A 256 5.74 7.93 8.37
C LEU A 256 5.16 8.46 9.69
#